data_AF-W9QS33-F1
#
_entry.id   AF-W9QS33-F1
#
_cell.length_a   1.000
_cell.length_b   1.000
_cell.length_c   1.000
_cell.angle_alpha   90.00
_cell.angle_beta   90.00
_cell.angle_gamma   90.00
#
_symmetry.space_group_name_H-M   'P 1'
#
loop_
_entity.id
_entity.type
_entity.pdbx_description
1 polymer ?
#
loop_
_entity_poly.entity_id
_entity_poly.type
_entity_poly.pdbx_seq_one_letter_code
_entity_poly.pdbx_strand_id
1 'polypeptide(L)'
;MENPQGGSDRDNKYSSSASPASVVSNFWKEFDLEKERNVLDEQGVKIADNQENSQKNRRKLAESTKEFRKASPEDKLTLFNSLLKGFQEEVDNLTKRAKFAENAFLNIYQKIYEAPDPYPALASISEQDQKLSELELENRKMKVELEEFRTEAAHLKNQQATIRRLEERNRQLEQQTEEKVKEIVEIKQRSLAEENQKTLEVLKESPSLPNIPPSILIPTHNPTTPQNPAKLPPNFAAYFANLTNRSAHFSNPANRVANW
;
A
#
# COMPACT_ATOMS: atom_id res chain seq x y z
N MET A 1 27.63 -8.38 -31.39
CA MET A 1 28.28 -8.19 -30.07
C MET A 1 28.43 -6.70 -29.89
N GLU A 2 27.50 -6.08 -29.17
CA GLU A 2 27.63 -4.73 -28.63
C GLU A 2 26.80 -4.70 -27.35
N ASN A 3 27.43 -4.28 -26.27
CA ASN A 3 26.89 -4.21 -24.92
C ASN A 3 26.96 -2.73 -24.53
N PRO A 4 25.89 -2.11 -24.01
CA PRO A 4 26.04 -0.89 -23.24
C PRO A 4 25.69 -1.17 -21.78
N GLN A 5 26.76 -1.31 -21.00
CA GLN A 5 26.78 -1.06 -19.57
C GLN A 5 26.55 0.45 -19.36
N GLY A 6 25.47 0.81 -18.66
CA GLY A 6 25.31 2.11 -18.00
C GLY A 6 24.57 1.82 -16.70
N GLY A 7 25.17 1.88 -15.52
CA GLY A 7 25.92 3.02 -15.02
C GLY A 7 24.98 3.85 -14.14
N SER A 8 24.59 3.30 -12.99
CA SER A 8 23.78 3.96 -11.97
C SER A 8 24.45 3.85 -10.60
N ASP A 9 25.77 3.98 -10.56
CA ASP A 9 26.54 4.22 -9.32
C ASP A 9 26.50 5.73 -9.00
N ARG A 10 25.32 6.25 -8.65
CA ARG A 10 25.14 7.67 -8.28
C ARG A 10 24.38 7.93 -6.97
N ASP A 11 24.18 6.92 -6.13
CA ASP A 11 23.55 7.10 -4.82
C ASP A 11 24.52 6.88 -3.63
N ASN A 12 25.83 7.07 -3.85
CA ASN A 12 26.82 7.02 -2.76
C ASN A 12 27.29 8.42 -2.34
N LYS A 13 26.35 9.26 -1.89
CA LYS A 13 26.69 10.56 -1.27
C LYS A 13 25.59 11.17 -0.39
N TYR A 14 24.97 10.37 0.49
CA TYR A 14 24.21 10.94 1.61
C TYR A 14 25.06 10.88 2.88
N SER A 15 25.61 12.05 3.20
CA SER A 15 26.18 12.48 4.47
C SER A 15 26.08 11.49 5.63
N SER A 16 27.25 11.02 6.07
CA SER A 16 27.55 10.35 7.35
C SER A 16 27.30 11.26 8.57
N SER A 17 26.18 11.99 8.61
CA SER A 17 25.70 12.65 9.82
C SER A 17 24.77 11.69 10.54
N ALA A 18 25.12 11.28 11.75
CA ALA A 18 24.27 10.45 12.60
C ALA A 18 22.86 11.08 12.67
N SER A 19 21.81 10.26 12.52
CA SER A 19 20.44 10.75 12.63
C SER A 19 20.20 11.36 14.03
N PRO A 20 19.30 12.34 14.18
CA PRO A 20 18.95 12.89 15.50
C PRO A 20 18.61 11.78 16.51
N ALA A 21 17.89 10.74 16.07
CA ALA A 21 17.59 9.56 16.87
C ALA A 21 18.84 8.80 17.33
N SER A 22 19.85 8.64 16.47
CA SER A 22 21.10 7.99 16.85
C SER A 22 21.91 8.81 17.85
N VAL A 23 21.97 10.13 17.69
CA VAL A 23 22.71 11.02 18.61
C VAL A 23 22.05 10.99 19.99
N VAL A 24 20.74 11.19 20.05
CA VAL A 24 19.94 11.13 21.28
C VAL A 24 20.06 9.75 21.93
N SER A 25 19.89 8.68 21.17
CA SER A 25 19.96 7.31 21.70
C SER A 25 21.33 6.99 22.30
N ASN A 26 22.43 7.37 21.63
CA ASN A 26 23.77 7.14 22.14
C ASN A 26 24.02 7.94 23.42
N PHE A 27 23.65 9.23 23.46
CA PHE A 27 23.79 10.04 24.66
C PHE A 27 23.02 9.43 25.84
N TRP A 28 21.72 9.12 25.68
CA TRP A 28 20.92 8.63 26.80
C TRP A 28 21.32 7.23 27.28
N LYS A 29 21.93 6.43 26.39
CA LYS A 29 22.54 5.16 26.75
C LYS A 29 23.79 5.35 27.60
N GLU A 30 24.67 6.28 27.22
CA GLU A 30 25.90 6.58 27.96
C GLU A 30 25.63 7.34 29.26
N PHE A 31 24.64 8.22 29.24
CA PHE A 31 24.15 8.97 30.39
C PHE A 31 23.70 8.06 31.52
N ASP A 32 23.14 6.89 31.19
CA ASP A 32 22.67 5.89 32.16
C ASP A 32 21.79 6.53 33.25
N LEU A 33 20.60 6.97 32.82
CA LEU A 33 19.65 7.67 33.69
C LEU A 33 19.34 6.90 34.99
N GLU A 34 19.36 5.57 34.94
CA GLU A 34 19.12 4.72 36.10
C GLU A 34 20.22 4.90 37.16
N LYS A 35 21.48 4.85 36.73
CA LYS A 35 22.63 5.10 37.60
C LYS A 35 22.62 6.52 38.14
N GLU A 36 22.33 7.51 37.32
CA GLU A 36 22.25 8.91 37.75
C GLU A 36 21.11 9.15 38.75
N ARG A 37 19.96 8.48 38.59
CA ARG A 37 18.87 8.53 39.56
C ARG A 37 19.31 8.01 40.93
N ASN A 38 20.04 6.90 40.99
CA ASN A 38 20.56 6.37 42.25
C ASN A 38 21.50 7.37 42.94
N VAL A 39 22.36 8.05 42.18
CA VAL A 39 23.23 9.11 42.72
C VAL A 39 22.42 10.28 43.27
N LEU A 40 21.37 10.72 42.57
CA LEU A 40 20.48 11.77 43.03
C LEU A 40 19.71 11.38 44.29
N ASP A 41 19.25 10.12 44.38
CA ASP A 41 18.57 9.60 45.56
C ASP A 41 19.50 9.60 46.78
N GLU A 42 20.74 9.13 46.63
CA GLU A 42 21.76 9.21 47.70
C GLU A 42 22.05 10.64 48.14
N GLN A 43 22.12 11.58 47.18
CA GLN A 43 22.30 13.00 47.49
C GLN A 43 21.10 13.57 48.23
N GLY A 44 19.88 13.21 47.82
CA GLY A 44 18.63 13.61 48.46
C GLY A 44 18.55 13.15 49.92
N VAL A 45 18.89 11.89 50.19
CA VAL A 45 18.98 11.35 51.56
C VAL A 45 20.00 12.13 52.39
N LYS A 46 21.22 12.35 51.86
CA LYS A 46 22.25 13.13 52.55
C LYS A 46 21.83 14.58 52.83
N ILE A 47 21.07 15.21 51.93
CA ILE A 47 20.52 16.55 52.16
C ILE A 47 19.52 16.53 53.32
N ALA A 48 18.61 15.55 53.34
CA ALA A 48 17.64 15.40 54.42
C ALA A 48 18.33 15.17 55.77
N ASP A 49 19.31 14.27 55.83
CA ASP A 49 20.11 14.01 57.04
C ASP A 49 20.84 15.27 57.51
N ASN A 50 21.47 16.02 56.59
CA ASN A 50 22.14 17.28 56.91
C ASN A 50 21.17 18.35 57.42
N GLN A 51 19.93 18.36 56.93
CA GLN A 51 18.89 19.27 57.40
C GLN A 51 18.44 18.89 58.82
N GLU A 52 18.20 17.61 59.08
CA GLU A 52 17.83 17.11 60.41
C GLU A 52 18.94 17.39 61.44
N ASN A 53 20.20 17.09 61.08
CA ASN A 53 21.35 17.32 61.95
C ASN A 53 21.55 18.80 62.27
N SER A 54 21.39 19.70 61.29
CA SER A 54 21.47 21.15 61.57
C SER A 54 20.34 21.63 62.49
N GLN A 55 19.14 21.07 62.39
CA GLN A 55 18.07 21.40 63.34
C GLN A 55 18.41 20.93 64.76
N LYS A 56 18.92 19.70 64.90
CA LYS A 56 19.37 19.16 66.20
C LYS A 56 20.50 20.00 66.80
N ASN A 57 21.53 20.31 66.02
CA ASN A 57 22.67 21.13 66.46
C ASN A 57 22.24 22.53 66.88
N ARG A 58 21.36 23.17 66.10
CA ARG A 58 20.83 24.51 66.41
C ARG A 58 20.04 24.51 67.73
N ARG A 59 19.22 23.49 67.97
CA ARG A 59 18.48 23.32 69.24
C ARG A 59 19.45 23.16 70.41
N LYS A 60 20.45 22.27 70.28
CA LYS A 60 21.49 22.05 71.28
C LYS A 60 22.26 23.34 71.60
N LEU A 61 22.65 24.11 70.58
CA LEU A 61 23.32 25.40 70.78
C LEU A 61 22.45 26.42 71.51
N ALA A 62 21.16 26.49 71.17
CA ALA A 62 20.22 27.39 71.86
C ALA A 62 20.07 27.02 73.35
N GLU A 63 20.02 25.72 73.66
CA GLU A 63 19.98 25.19 75.03
C GLU A 63 21.26 25.50 75.79
N SER A 64 22.44 25.16 75.25
CA SER A 64 23.73 25.48 75.87
C SER A 64 23.93 26.99 76.07
N THR A 65 23.44 27.82 75.14
CA THR A 65 23.45 29.29 75.30
C THR A 65 22.54 29.76 76.43
N LYS A 66 21.40 29.09 76.64
CA LYS A 66 20.47 29.39 77.74
C LYS A 66 21.07 28.95 79.09
N GLU A 67 21.70 27.79 79.15
CA GLU A 67 22.39 27.29 80.34
C GLU A 67 23.56 28.20 80.73
N PHE A 68 24.42 28.54 79.78
CA PHE A 68 25.52 29.48 79.98
C PHE A 68 25.04 30.82 80.56
N ARG A 69 23.92 31.36 80.07
CA ARG A 69 23.34 32.62 80.59
C ARG A 69 22.93 32.52 82.06
N LYS A 70 22.42 31.35 82.48
CA LYS A 70 21.94 31.07 83.84
C LYS A 70 23.05 30.65 84.81
N ALA A 71 24.21 30.23 84.30
CA ALA A 71 25.32 29.73 85.10
C ALA A 71 25.94 30.83 86.00
N SER A 72 26.54 30.39 87.11
CA SER A 72 27.32 31.23 88.01
C SER A 72 28.57 31.81 87.30
N PRO A 73 29.20 32.88 87.82
CA PRO A 73 30.45 33.39 87.26
C PRO A 73 31.56 32.33 87.13
N GLU A 74 31.68 31.45 88.13
CA GLU A 74 32.66 30.37 88.17
C GLU A 74 32.36 29.30 87.09
N ASP A 75 31.09 28.92 86.93
CA ASP A 75 30.66 27.93 85.93
C ASP A 75 30.68 28.48 84.50
N LYS A 76 30.52 29.79 84.32
CA LYS A 76 30.63 30.41 82.98
C LYS A 76 32.03 30.23 82.41
N LEU A 77 33.08 30.36 83.22
CA LEU A 77 34.46 30.15 82.75
C LEU A 77 34.68 28.72 82.24
N THR A 78 34.04 27.73 82.85
CA THR A 78 34.16 26.33 82.42
C THR A 78 33.31 26.04 81.17
N LEU A 79 32.10 26.58 81.07
CA LEU A 79 31.18 26.36 79.95
C LEU A 79 31.55 27.15 78.68
N PHE A 80 32.24 28.29 78.81
CA PHE A 80 32.53 29.18 77.68
C PHE A 80 33.26 28.49 76.53
N ASN A 81 34.30 27.72 76.83
CA ASN A 81 35.10 27.03 75.81
C ASN A 81 34.27 25.99 75.04
N SER A 82 33.39 25.26 75.74
CA SER A 82 32.48 24.28 75.13
C SER A 82 31.46 24.98 74.22
N LEU A 83 30.88 26.08 74.68
CA LEU A 83 29.90 26.86 73.91
C LEU A 83 30.53 27.47 72.65
N LEU A 84 31.72 28.07 72.77
CA LEU A 84 32.45 28.64 71.63
C LEU A 84 32.77 27.57 70.59
N LYS A 85 33.24 26.39 71.03
CA LYS A 85 33.52 25.27 70.15
C LYS A 85 32.26 24.80 69.42
N GLY A 86 31.12 24.72 70.10
CA GLY A 86 29.85 24.36 69.47
C GLY A 86 29.43 25.35 68.37
N PHE A 87 29.62 26.65 68.59
CA PHE A 87 29.33 27.67 67.55
C PHE A 87 30.26 27.53 66.34
N GLN A 88 31.56 27.31 66.58
CA GLN A 88 32.53 27.06 65.51
C GLN A 88 32.16 25.82 64.70
N GLU A 89 31.85 24.71 65.36
CA GLU A 89 31.42 23.47 64.71
C GLU A 89 30.15 23.66 63.86
N GLU A 90 29.15 24.42 64.33
CA GLU A 90 27.95 24.68 63.54
C GLU A 90 28.24 25.57 62.32
N VAL A 91 29.11 26.58 62.43
CA VAL A 91 29.53 27.40 61.27
C VAL A 91 30.24 26.54 60.21
N ASP A 92 31.13 25.64 60.63
CA ASP A 92 31.80 24.70 59.73
C ASP A 92 30.79 23.74 59.08
N ASN A 93 29.84 23.23 59.85
CA ASN A 93 28.80 22.33 59.35
C ASN A 93 27.87 23.03 58.35
N LEU A 94 27.50 24.29 58.60
CA LEU A 94 26.74 25.11 57.64
C LEU A 94 27.48 25.26 56.32
N THR A 95 28.79 25.54 56.39
CA THR A 95 29.65 25.68 55.21
C THR A 95 29.76 24.37 54.44
N LYS A 96 29.98 23.25 55.13
CA LYS A 96 30.04 21.90 54.52
C LYS A 96 28.72 21.54 53.83
N ARG A 97 27.58 21.80 54.49
CA ARG A 97 26.25 21.54 53.92
C ARG A 97 25.97 22.40 52.68
N ALA A 98 26.29 23.69 52.73
CA ALA A 98 26.10 24.59 51.59
C ALA A 98 26.90 24.10 50.37
N LYS A 99 28.20 23.83 50.57
CA LYS A 99 29.06 23.28 49.52
C LYS A 99 28.54 21.95 48.97
N PHE A 100 28.03 21.07 49.83
CA PHE A 100 27.48 19.80 49.38
C PHE A 100 26.27 20.00 48.45
N ALA A 101 25.32 20.85 48.87
CA ALA A 101 24.11 21.12 48.08
C ALA A 101 24.42 21.82 46.76
N GLU A 102 25.33 22.80 46.75
CA GLU A 102 25.78 23.50 45.54
C GLU A 102 26.44 22.55 44.54
N ASN A 103 27.34 21.67 45.01
CA ASN A 103 28.00 20.70 44.15
C ASN A 103 27.01 19.65 43.60
N ALA A 104 26.08 19.18 44.43
CA ALA A 104 25.03 18.26 43.98
C ALA A 104 24.19 18.89 42.85
N PHE A 105 23.77 20.15 43.04
CA PHE A 105 23.01 20.89 42.05
C PHE A 105 23.80 21.13 40.75
N LEU A 106 25.04 21.61 40.83
CA LEU A 106 25.84 21.92 39.64
C LEU A 106 26.17 20.66 38.83
N ASN A 107 26.41 19.52 39.51
CA ASN A 107 26.65 18.24 38.86
C ASN A 107 25.47 17.82 37.98
N ILE A 108 24.24 17.88 38.49
CA ILE A 108 23.06 17.54 37.68
C ILE A 108 22.73 18.59 36.62
N TYR A 109 22.92 19.88 36.94
CA TYR A 109 22.71 20.97 35.99
C TYR A 109 23.59 20.80 34.74
N GLN A 110 24.90 20.55 34.92
CA GLN A 110 25.82 20.36 33.80
C GLN A 110 25.43 19.15 32.95
N LYS A 111 25.12 18.03 33.60
CA LYS A 111 24.68 16.79 32.98
C LYS A 111 23.43 16.95 32.11
N ILE A 112 22.43 17.66 32.61
CA ILE A 112 21.20 17.94 31.87
C ILE A 112 21.44 18.99 30.77
N TYR A 113 22.29 19.98 31.02
CA TYR A 113 22.62 21.01 30.03
C TYR A 113 23.31 20.44 28.78
N GLU A 114 24.16 19.43 28.97
CA GLU A 114 24.83 18.70 27.88
C GLU A 114 23.92 17.69 27.17
N ALA A 115 22.74 17.39 27.74
CA ALA A 115 21.83 16.42 27.16
C ALA A 115 21.16 16.95 25.88
N PRO A 116 21.20 16.19 24.77
CA PRO A 116 20.49 16.56 23.56
C PRO A 116 18.98 16.49 23.81
N ASP A 117 18.26 17.45 23.25
CA ASP A 117 16.79 17.47 23.29
C ASP A 117 16.24 16.17 22.66
N PRO A 118 15.47 15.36 23.41
CA PRO A 118 14.90 14.13 22.88
C PRO A 118 13.73 14.37 21.90
N TYR A 119 13.08 15.54 21.93
CA TYR A 119 11.86 15.77 21.16
C TYR A 119 12.05 15.63 19.63
N PRO A 120 13.08 16.22 18.98
CA PRO A 120 13.28 16.07 17.54
C PRO A 120 13.48 14.61 17.09
N ALA A 121 14.16 13.80 17.92
CA ALA A 121 14.33 12.38 17.64
C ALA A 121 13.00 11.62 17.73
N LEU A 122 12.21 11.86 18.77
CA LEU A 122 10.90 11.23 18.97
C LEU A 122 9.90 11.62 17.88
N ALA A 123 9.87 12.89 17.49
CA ALA A 123 9.04 13.38 16.39
C ALA A 123 9.41 12.68 15.07
N SER A 124 10.71 12.61 14.75
CA SER A 124 11.18 11.92 13.54
C SER A 124 10.83 10.43 13.54
N ILE A 125 10.91 9.74 14.68
CA ILE A 125 10.53 8.33 14.80
C ILE A 125 9.03 8.18 14.58
N SER A 126 8.21 9.05 15.18
CA SER A 126 6.76 9.02 15.03
C SER A 126 6.32 9.22 13.58
N GLU A 127 6.94 10.15 12.85
CA GLU A 127 6.68 10.38 11.42
C GLU A 127 7.08 9.17 10.57
N GLN A 128 8.22 8.54 10.88
CA GLN A 128 8.67 7.34 10.19
C GLN A 128 7.74 6.15 10.45
N ASP A 129 7.24 5.99 11.67
CA ASP A 129 6.30 4.93 12.04
C ASP A 129 4.96 5.09 11.33
N GLN A 130 4.44 6.32 11.26
CA GLN A 130 3.25 6.62 10.48
C GLN A 130 3.44 6.27 8.99
N LYS A 131 4.56 6.71 8.40
CA LYS A 131 4.88 6.42 7.00
C LYS A 131 5.04 4.92 6.74
N LEU A 132 5.63 4.19 7.69
CA LEU A 132 5.78 2.74 7.61
C LEU A 132 4.42 2.05 7.62
N SER A 133 3.50 2.47 8.49
CA SER A 133 2.12 1.97 8.54
C SER A 133 1.36 2.20 7.22
N GLU A 134 1.49 3.40 6.64
CA GLU A 134 0.90 3.73 5.33
C GLU A 134 1.45 2.82 4.22
N LEU A 135 2.78 2.64 4.17
CA LEU A 135 3.43 1.77 3.20
C LEU A 135 3.04 0.30 3.36
N GLU A 136 2.90 -0.19 4.60
CA GLU A 136 2.43 -1.55 4.87
C GLU A 136 0.99 -1.76 4.40
N LEU A 137 0.12 -0.78 4.60
CA LEU A 137 -1.26 -0.83 4.12
C LEU A 137 -1.31 -0.87 2.60
N GLU A 138 -0.56 0.00 1.92
CA GLU A 138 -0.46 0.02 0.47
C GLU A 138 0.10 -1.30 -0.07
N ASN A 139 1.14 -1.85 0.58
CA ASN A 139 1.72 -3.13 0.21
C ASN A 139 0.71 -4.28 0.33
N ARG A 140 -0.10 -4.30 1.40
CA ARG A 140 -1.19 -5.27 1.56
C ARG A 140 -2.23 -5.14 0.45
N LYS A 141 -2.64 -3.91 0.14
CA LYS A 141 -3.62 -3.64 -0.93
C LYS A 141 -3.10 -4.12 -2.29
N MET A 142 -1.85 -3.77 -2.65
CA MET A 142 -1.23 -4.23 -3.90
C MET A 142 -1.12 -5.75 -3.98
N LYS A 143 -0.83 -6.43 -2.87
CA LYS A 143 -0.80 -7.91 -2.82
C LYS A 143 -2.18 -8.52 -3.10
N VAL A 144 -3.24 -7.94 -2.55
CA VAL A 144 -4.61 -8.40 -2.82
C VAL A 144 -4.99 -8.20 -4.28
N GLU A 145 -4.78 -7.00 -4.83
CA GLU A 145 -5.08 -6.69 -6.24
C GLU A 145 -4.29 -7.61 -7.19
N LEU A 146 -3.02 -7.90 -6.86
CA LEU A 146 -2.19 -8.79 -7.64
C LEU A 146 -2.71 -10.24 -7.64
N GLU A 147 -3.21 -10.73 -6.51
CA GLU A 147 -3.85 -12.04 -6.46
C GLU A 147 -5.19 -12.07 -7.21
N GLU A 148 -6.01 -11.01 -7.12
CA GLU A 148 -7.23 -10.89 -7.91
C GLU A 148 -6.93 -10.98 -9.42
N PHE A 149 -5.95 -10.21 -9.92
CA PHE A 149 -5.54 -10.30 -11.33
C PHE A 149 -4.99 -11.67 -11.71
N ARG A 150 -4.26 -12.35 -10.82
CA ARG A 150 -3.81 -13.73 -11.06
C ARG A 150 -4.98 -14.69 -11.22
N THR A 151 -5.99 -14.59 -10.36
CA THR A 151 -7.19 -15.44 -10.45
C THR A 151 -7.98 -15.16 -11.72
N GLU A 152 -8.15 -13.88 -12.10
CA GLU A 152 -8.84 -13.50 -13.34
C GLU A 152 -8.09 -14.00 -14.57
N ALA A 153 -6.77 -13.85 -14.61
CA ALA A 153 -5.94 -14.34 -15.71
C ALA A 153 -6.04 -15.88 -15.86
N ALA A 154 -6.07 -16.62 -14.75
CA ALA A 154 -6.26 -18.06 -14.76
C ALA A 154 -7.66 -18.45 -15.29
N HIS A 155 -8.70 -17.71 -14.88
CA HIS A 155 -10.06 -17.92 -15.35
C HIS A 155 -10.20 -17.62 -16.85
N LEU A 156 -9.65 -16.49 -17.34
CA LEU A 156 -9.64 -16.14 -18.76
C LEU A 156 -8.92 -17.19 -19.61
N LYS A 157 -7.79 -17.72 -19.13
CA LYS A 157 -7.08 -18.81 -19.81
C LYS A 157 -7.94 -20.07 -19.93
N ASN A 158 -8.70 -20.41 -18.89
CA ASN A 158 -9.63 -21.55 -18.93
C ASN A 158 -10.78 -21.31 -19.93
N GLN A 159 -11.37 -20.10 -19.92
CA GLN A 159 -12.40 -19.72 -20.89
C GLN A 159 -11.87 -19.79 -22.33
N GLN A 160 -10.65 -19.30 -22.58
CA GLN A 160 -10.04 -19.35 -23.91
C GLN A 160 -9.80 -20.80 -24.38
N ALA A 161 -9.43 -21.72 -23.47
CA ALA A 161 -9.34 -23.14 -23.79
C ALA A 161 -10.72 -23.74 -24.14
N THR A 162 -11.78 -23.33 -23.45
CA THR A 162 -13.15 -23.76 -23.73
C THR A 162 -13.64 -23.24 -25.07
N ILE A 163 -13.41 -21.95 -25.38
CA ILE A 163 -13.78 -21.35 -26.67
C ILE A 163 -13.12 -22.11 -27.82
N ARG A 164 -11.80 -22.38 -27.74
CA ARG A 164 -11.10 -23.15 -28.78
C ARG A 164 -11.70 -24.53 -29.01
N ARG A 165 -12.12 -25.24 -27.95
CA ARG A 165 -12.78 -26.55 -28.08
C ARG A 165 -14.15 -26.44 -28.74
N LEU A 166 -14.92 -25.41 -28.41
CA LEU A 166 -16.24 -25.16 -29.00
C LEU A 166 -16.13 -24.75 -30.48
N GLU A 167 -15.18 -23.89 -30.82
CA GLU A 167 -14.88 -23.50 -32.21
C GLU A 167 -14.49 -24.72 -33.05
N GLU A 168 -13.63 -25.59 -32.52
CA GLU A 168 -13.23 -26.83 -33.20
C GLU A 168 -14.43 -27.77 -33.41
N ARG A 169 -15.28 -27.94 -32.39
CA ARG A 169 -16.50 -28.75 -32.51
C ARG A 169 -17.48 -28.18 -33.54
N ASN A 170 -17.65 -26.86 -33.60
CA ASN A 170 -18.49 -26.22 -34.61
C ASN A 170 -17.96 -26.47 -36.01
N ARG A 171 -16.65 -26.33 -36.24
CA ARG A 171 -16.02 -26.65 -37.54
C ARG A 171 -16.27 -28.10 -37.95
N GLN A 172 -16.13 -29.04 -37.02
CA GLN A 172 -16.40 -30.46 -37.29
C GLN A 172 -17.88 -30.70 -37.64
N LEU A 173 -18.81 -30.07 -36.94
CA LEU A 173 -20.24 -30.15 -37.26
C LEU A 173 -20.56 -29.53 -38.62
N GLU A 174 -19.98 -28.37 -38.95
CA GLU A 174 -20.12 -27.73 -40.25
C GLU A 174 -19.63 -28.63 -41.38
N GLN A 175 -18.45 -29.24 -41.24
CA GLN A 175 -17.91 -30.21 -42.20
C GLN A 175 -18.83 -31.42 -42.37
N GLN A 176 -19.31 -32.02 -41.27
CA GLN A 176 -20.25 -33.14 -41.33
C GLN A 176 -21.56 -32.76 -42.04
N THR A 177 -22.06 -31.53 -41.84
CA THR A 177 -23.25 -31.07 -42.55
C THR A 177 -22.99 -30.87 -44.03
N GLU A 178 -21.81 -30.35 -44.40
CA GLU A 178 -21.44 -30.16 -45.80
C GLU A 178 -21.29 -31.51 -46.53
N GLU A 179 -20.65 -32.49 -45.88
CA GLU A 179 -20.52 -33.86 -46.40
C GLU A 179 -21.88 -34.53 -46.60
N LYS A 180 -22.78 -34.45 -45.60
CA LYS A 180 -24.15 -34.98 -45.73
C LYS A 180 -24.93 -34.29 -46.83
N VAL A 181 -24.77 -32.98 -46.98
CA VAL A 181 -25.41 -32.24 -48.09
C VAL A 181 -24.87 -32.70 -49.43
N LYS A 182 -23.56 -32.88 -49.58
CA LYS A 182 -22.94 -33.44 -50.80
C LYS A 182 -23.48 -34.83 -51.12
N GLU A 183 -23.53 -35.73 -50.14
CA GLU A 183 -24.08 -37.08 -50.30
C GLU A 183 -25.56 -37.05 -50.75
N ILE A 184 -26.39 -36.22 -50.11
CA ILE A 184 -27.81 -36.06 -50.49
C ILE A 184 -27.94 -35.52 -51.92
N VAL A 185 -27.11 -34.55 -52.31
CA VAL A 185 -27.11 -33.99 -53.67
C VAL A 185 -26.70 -35.05 -54.68
N GLU A 186 -25.64 -35.83 -54.41
CA GLU A 186 -25.20 -36.92 -55.29
C GLU A 186 -26.28 -37.99 -55.46
N ILE A 187 -26.93 -38.43 -54.38
CA ILE A 187 -28.03 -39.39 -54.42
C ILE A 187 -29.19 -38.84 -55.28
N LYS A 188 -29.60 -37.58 -55.04
CA LYS A 188 -30.65 -36.94 -55.84
C LYS A 188 -30.26 -36.83 -57.30
N GLN A 189 -29.01 -36.50 -57.62
CA GLN A 189 -28.55 -36.36 -58.99
C GLN A 189 -28.52 -37.71 -59.72
N ARG A 190 -28.12 -38.80 -59.05
CA ARG A 190 -28.25 -40.16 -59.59
C ARG A 190 -29.71 -40.53 -59.83
N SER A 191 -30.59 -40.30 -58.85
CA SER A 191 -32.03 -40.57 -58.97
C SER A 191 -32.66 -39.80 -60.14
N LEU A 192 -32.33 -38.52 -60.31
CA LEU A 192 -32.80 -37.72 -61.45
C LEU A 192 -32.27 -38.25 -62.78
N ALA A 193 -31.00 -38.68 -62.83
CA ALA A 193 -30.41 -39.24 -64.05
C ALA A 193 -31.10 -40.57 -64.44
N GLU A 194 -31.38 -41.43 -63.46
CA GLU A 194 -32.13 -42.68 -63.65
C GLU A 194 -33.57 -42.40 -64.12
N GLU A 195 -34.26 -41.41 -63.55
CA GLU A 195 -35.60 -41.01 -63.96
C GLU A 195 -35.61 -40.49 -65.40
N ASN A 196 -34.70 -39.58 -65.73
CA ASN A 196 -34.56 -39.04 -67.09
C ASN A 196 -34.24 -40.15 -68.11
N GLN A 197 -33.40 -41.10 -67.76
CA GLN A 197 -33.08 -42.25 -68.61
C GLN A 197 -34.34 -43.09 -68.88
N LYS A 198 -35.13 -43.40 -67.85
CA LYS A 198 -36.42 -44.09 -68.01
C LYS A 198 -37.39 -43.32 -68.90
N THR A 199 -37.48 -42.00 -68.74
CA THR A 199 -38.33 -41.16 -69.62
C THR A 199 -37.88 -41.23 -71.09
N LEU A 200 -36.57 -41.20 -71.35
CA LEU A 200 -36.02 -41.30 -72.71
C LEU A 200 -36.25 -42.69 -73.33
N GLU A 201 -36.22 -43.76 -72.53
CA GLU A 201 -36.53 -45.12 -72.98
C GLU A 201 -38.01 -45.26 -73.36
N VAL A 202 -38.94 -44.73 -72.55
CA VAL A 202 -40.38 -44.68 -72.87
C VAL A 202 -40.65 -43.91 -74.16
N LEU A 203 -39.94 -42.81 -74.39
CA LEU A 203 -40.08 -42.02 -75.63
C LEU A 203 -39.54 -42.73 -76.88
N LYS A 204 -38.57 -43.66 -76.74
CA LYS A 204 -37.99 -44.42 -77.85
C LYS A 204 -38.86 -45.60 -78.30
N GLU A 205 -39.76 -46.10 -77.46
CA GLU A 205 -40.64 -47.24 -77.79
C GLU A 205 -41.91 -46.85 -78.57
N SER A 206 -42.10 -45.57 -78.90
CA SER A 206 -43.26 -45.09 -79.67
C SER A 206 -42.95 -45.05 -81.19
N PRO A 207 -43.65 -45.80 -82.08
CA PRO A 207 -43.37 -45.80 -83.51
C PRO A 207 -44.00 -44.61 -84.26
N SER A 208 -43.45 -44.29 -85.43
CA SER A 208 -43.39 -42.95 -86.03
C SER A 208 -44.39 -42.61 -87.15
N LEU A 209 -44.60 -41.28 -87.33
CA LEU A 209 -44.96 -40.47 -88.52
C LEU A 209 -46.46 -40.15 -88.77
N PRO A 210 -46.84 -39.05 -89.50
CA PRO A 210 -46.04 -38.20 -90.42
C PRO A 210 -46.28 -36.66 -90.41
N ASN A 211 -45.57 -36.01 -91.34
CA ASN A 211 -45.31 -34.59 -91.67
C ASN A 211 -46.43 -33.84 -92.48
N ILE A 212 -46.24 -32.51 -92.73
CA ILE A 212 -46.79 -31.59 -93.79
C ILE A 212 -48.00 -30.68 -93.37
N PRO A 213 -48.18 -29.38 -93.78
CA PRO A 213 -47.28 -28.23 -94.13
C PRO A 213 -47.85 -26.82 -93.70
N PRO A 214 -47.66 -25.64 -94.38
CA PRO A 214 -47.02 -24.44 -93.81
C PRO A 214 -47.91 -23.18 -93.65
N SER A 215 -47.32 -22.14 -93.02
CA SER A 215 -47.64 -20.69 -93.16
C SER A 215 -48.95 -20.19 -92.55
N ILE A 216 -49.16 -18.96 -92.06
CA ILE A 216 -48.43 -17.70 -91.77
C ILE A 216 -49.47 -16.88 -90.96
N LEU A 217 -49.10 -16.20 -89.86
CA LEU A 217 -49.39 -14.78 -89.59
C LEU A 217 -49.18 -14.42 -88.09
N ILE A 218 -48.21 -13.53 -87.93
CA ILE A 218 -47.83 -12.60 -86.86
C ILE A 218 -49.08 -11.72 -86.53
N PRO A 219 -49.31 -11.09 -85.34
CA PRO A 219 -48.36 -10.11 -84.81
C PRO A 219 -48.28 -9.74 -83.31
N THR A 220 -47.05 -9.33 -82.97
CA THR A 220 -46.60 -8.23 -82.08
C THR A 220 -47.39 -7.91 -80.81
N HIS A 221 -46.72 -8.02 -79.65
CA HIS A 221 -46.37 -6.86 -78.82
C HIS A 221 -45.38 -7.26 -77.70
N ASN A 222 -44.20 -6.63 -77.71
CA ASN A 222 -43.46 -6.26 -76.51
C ASN A 222 -44.01 -4.88 -76.06
N PRO A 223 -43.74 -4.30 -74.88
CA PRO A 223 -42.82 -4.68 -73.78
C PRO A 223 -43.43 -4.45 -72.37
N THR A 224 -42.62 -4.58 -71.30
CA THR A 224 -42.38 -3.57 -70.22
C THR A 224 -42.12 -4.23 -68.85
N THR A 225 -41.00 -3.79 -68.26
CA THR A 225 -40.51 -3.91 -66.88
C THR A 225 -41.57 -3.79 -65.78
N PRO A 226 -41.38 -4.44 -64.62
CA PRO A 226 -41.87 -3.91 -63.35
C PRO A 226 -40.70 -3.47 -62.45
N GLN A 227 -40.68 -2.17 -62.15
CA GLN A 227 -40.14 -1.64 -60.89
C GLN A 227 -41.19 -1.82 -59.81
N ASN A 228 -40.83 -2.44 -58.67
CA ASN A 228 -41.07 -1.82 -57.37
C ASN A 228 -40.19 -2.47 -56.28
N PRO A 229 -39.68 -1.69 -55.31
CA PRO A 229 -38.70 -2.15 -54.33
C PRO A 229 -39.40 -2.75 -53.10
N ALA A 230 -38.81 -3.81 -52.55
CA ALA A 230 -39.14 -4.26 -51.21
C ALA A 230 -38.65 -3.21 -50.19
N LYS A 231 -39.59 -2.57 -49.49
CA LYS A 231 -39.35 -1.70 -48.34
C LYS A 231 -38.79 -2.53 -47.18
N LEU A 232 -37.55 -2.25 -46.78
CA LEU A 232 -37.00 -2.66 -45.49
C LEU A 232 -37.64 -1.81 -44.36
N PRO A 233 -37.92 -2.39 -43.17
CA PRO A 233 -38.49 -1.66 -42.05
C PRO A 233 -37.52 -0.59 -41.48
N PRO A 234 -38.01 0.52 -40.90
CA PRO A 234 -37.26 1.77 -40.71
C PRO A 234 -36.23 1.77 -39.56
N ASN A 235 -35.69 0.62 -39.13
CA ASN A 235 -34.81 0.56 -37.96
C ASN A 235 -33.56 -0.32 -38.14
N PHE A 236 -33.17 -0.64 -39.38
CA PHE A 236 -31.95 -1.42 -39.66
C PHE A 236 -30.67 -0.57 -39.58
N ALA A 237 -30.77 0.75 -39.82
CA ALA A 237 -29.64 1.67 -39.70
C ALA A 237 -29.29 2.03 -38.24
N ALA A 238 -30.25 1.97 -37.31
CA ALA A 238 -29.99 2.25 -35.90
C ALA A 238 -29.30 1.09 -35.15
N TYR A 239 -29.41 -0.15 -35.67
CA TYR A 239 -28.75 -1.32 -35.08
C TYR A 239 -27.24 -1.36 -35.35
N PHE A 240 -26.76 -0.76 -36.45
CA PHE A 240 -25.34 -0.65 -36.76
C PHE A 240 -24.68 0.63 -36.24
N ALA A 241 -25.44 1.70 -35.99
CA ALA A 241 -24.94 2.92 -35.35
C ALA A 241 -24.62 2.73 -33.84
N ASN A 242 -25.15 1.70 -33.20
CA ASN A 242 -24.89 1.38 -31.79
C ASN A 242 -23.66 0.49 -31.53
N LEU A 243 -22.97 0.01 -32.57
CA LEU A 243 -21.68 -0.71 -32.41
C LEU A 243 -20.45 0.17 -32.61
N THR A 244 -20.57 1.30 -33.31
CA THR A 244 -19.44 2.23 -33.49
C THR A 244 -19.30 3.22 -32.34
N ASN A 245 -20.36 3.48 -31.57
CA ASN A 245 -20.33 4.36 -30.38
C ASN A 245 -20.07 3.63 -29.04
N ARG A 246 -20.07 2.29 -29.01
CA ARG A 246 -19.72 1.52 -27.80
C ARG A 246 -18.23 1.18 -27.69
N SER A 247 -17.46 1.44 -28.75
CA SER A 247 -16.00 1.30 -28.74
C SER A 247 -15.28 2.56 -28.24
N ALA A 248 -15.94 3.72 -28.19
CA ALA A 248 -15.36 4.96 -27.67
C ALA A 248 -15.47 5.13 -26.13
N HIS A 249 -16.15 4.22 -25.43
CA HIS A 249 -16.29 4.27 -23.96
C HIS A 249 -15.36 3.33 -23.19
N PHE A 250 -14.49 2.58 -23.89
CA PHE A 250 -13.52 1.65 -23.27
C PHE A 250 -12.05 2.00 -23.53
N SER A 251 -11.76 3.24 -23.95
CA SER A 251 -10.38 3.73 -24.06
C SER A 251 -10.29 5.20 -23.69
N ASN A 252 -10.49 5.49 -22.40
CA ASN A 252 -9.88 6.65 -21.78
C ASN A 252 -9.62 6.39 -20.28
N PRO A 253 -8.37 6.20 -19.85
CA PRO A 253 -8.04 6.06 -18.43
C PRO A 253 -8.12 7.38 -17.64
N ALA A 254 -8.52 8.50 -18.24
CA ALA A 254 -8.46 9.81 -17.60
C ALA A 254 -9.74 10.29 -16.84
N ASN A 255 -10.82 9.49 -16.75
CA ASN A 255 -12.07 9.97 -16.14
C ASN A 255 -12.57 9.20 -14.91
N ARG A 256 -11.66 8.54 -14.18
CA ARG A 256 -11.95 7.89 -12.89
C ARG A 256 -11.32 8.65 -11.71
N VAL A 257 -11.46 9.98 -11.71
CA VAL A 257 -11.11 10.83 -10.56
C VAL A 257 -12.14 11.95 -10.41
N ALA A 258 -13.39 11.57 -10.13
CA ALA A 258 -14.42 12.51 -9.67
C ALA A 258 -15.56 11.70 -9.04
N ASN A 259 -15.28 11.16 -7.86
CA ASN A 259 -16.24 10.85 -6.80
C ASN A 259 -15.42 10.45 -5.57
N TRP A 260 -14.86 11.47 -4.92
CA TRP A 260 -14.71 11.54 -3.47
C TRP A 260 -15.75 12.55 -2.99
#